data_AF-E2B2X9-F1
#
_entry.id   AF-E2B2X9-F1
#
_cell.length_a   1.000
_cell.length_b   1.000
_cell.length_c   1.000
_cell.angle_alpha   90.00
_cell.angle_beta   90.00
_cell.angle_gamma   90.00
#
_symmetry.space_group_name_H-M   'P 1'
#
loop_
_entity.id
_entity.type
_entity.pdbx_description
1 polymer ?
#
loop_
_entity_poly.entity_id
_entity_poly.type
_entity_poly.pdbx_seq_one_letter_code
_entity_poly.pdbx_strand_id
1 'polypeptide(L)'
;MDRRWNRYYGVVEKVSSLAGQWPYQRRRMRIFSLSIVTLSIFSVIVSQIAKMFECDGDRQCLFPTVAAYMLSSIALVKMYTCHLSSRKIRNLTDHLLVDWDLLKSPEEYEIMKSYAENGRWYSLGYTLYCLISLCLFLSMSLIPHFLDVVLPLNESRPLVMPHPAYYFVDDREYFYYIFWYSTLTWEITVLGVIAHDCLLVTYIEHVCGIFAIVGFAQLLEDTFSLTLALQIAIITVLMSITLLQVCVCLCQVLHVAQTSCCSSREMAG
;
A
#
# COMPACT_ATOMS: atom_id res chain seq x y z
N MET A 1 -3.09 -25.46 15.83
CA MET A 1 -2.99 -23.99 15.96
C MET A 1 -4.09 -23.55 16.90
N ASP A 2 -3.73 -22.79 17.93
CA ASP A 2 -4.58 -22.51 19.09
C ASP A 2 -5.76 -21.55 18.75
N ARG A 3 -6.88 -21.64 19.48
CA ARG A 3 -8.08 -20.77 19.26
C ARG A 3 -7.75 -19.29 19.43
N ARG A 4 -6.83 -18.97 20.35
CA ARG A 4 -6.34 -17.62 20.65
C ARG A 4 -5.62 -17.01 19.45
N TRP A 5 -4.77 -17.79 18.80
CA TRP A 5 -4.02 -17.39 17.63
C TRP A 5 -4.91 -16.92 16.48
N ASN A 6 -5.91 -17.73 16.14
CA ASN A 6 -6.87 -17.39 15.09
C ASN A 6 -7.68 -16.12 15.41
N ARG A 7 -7.91 -15.84 16.69
CA ARG A 7 -8.67 -14.67 17.13
C ARG A 7 -7.87 -13.37 16.95
N TYR A 8 -6.62 -13.31 17.40
CA TYR A 8 -5.85 -12.07 17.43
C TYR A 8 -4.92 -11.90 16.21
N TYR A 9 -4.27 -12.97 15.75
CA TYR A 9 -3.21 -12.89 14.74
C TYR A 9 -3.61 -13.45 13.37
N GLY A 10 -4.80 -14.06 13.25
CA GLY A 10 -5.25 -14.73 12.03
C GLY A 10 -5.36 -13.83 10.79
N VAL A 11 -5.62 -12.53 10.95
CA VAL A 11 -5.61 -11.56 9.84
C VAL A 11 -4.20 -11.40 9.29
N VAL A 12 -3.25 -11.13 10.17
CA VAL A 12 -1.84 -10.90 9.81
C VAL A 12 -1.23 -12.15 9.22
N GLU A 13 -1.52 -13.33 9.79
CA GLU A 13 -1.09 -14.61 9.22
C GLU A 13 -1.60 -14.78 7.78
N LYS A 14 -2.88 -14.52 7.52
CA LYS A 14 -3.46 -14.66 6.17
C LYS A 14 -2.82 -13.71 5.18
N VAL A 15 -2.78 -12.41 5.49
CA VAL A 15 -2.25 -11.38 4.59
C VAL A 15 -0.78 -11.63 4.27
N SER A 16 0.03 -11.92 5.29
CA SER A 16 1.44 -12.22 5.09
C SER A 16 1.70 -13.56 4.41
N SER A 17 0.84 -14.57 4.59
CA SER A 17 0.94 -15.84 3.86
C SER A 17 0.65 -15.65 2.36
N LEU A 18 -0.37 -14.84 2.04
CA LEU A 18 -0.69 -14.48 0.65
C LEU A 18 0.47 -13.71 0.00
N ALA A 19 1.09 -12.78 0.73
CA ALA A 19 2.27 -12.05 0.27
C ALA A 19 3.56 -12.89 0.22
N GLY A 20 3.53 -14.14 0.72
CA GLY A 20 4.72 -15.00 0.79
C GLY A 20 5.72 -14.64 1.89
N GLN A 21 5.34 -13.76 2.82
CA GLN A 21 6.18 -13.24 3.89
C GLN A 21 6.03 -14.00 5.20
N TRP A 22 5.06 -14.91 5.31
CA TRP A 22 4.80 -15.61 6.56
C TRP A 22 6.02 -16.45 7.01
N PRO A 23 6.51 -16.29 8.26
CA PRO A 23 7.74 -16.92 8.75
C PRO A 23 7.71 -18.45 8.73
N TYR A 24 6.54 -19.07 8.86
CA TYR A 24 6.39 -20.54 8.81
C TYR A 24 6.05 -21.09 7.41
N GLN A 25 5.93 -20.22 6.41
CA GLN A 25 5.64 -20.64 5.04
C GLN A 25 6.79 -21.45 4.42
N ARG A 26 6.44 -22.39 3.53
CA ARG A 26 7.42 -23.25 2.84
C ARG A 26 8.44 -22.40 2.10
N ARG A 27 9.73 -22.71 2.26
CA ARG A 27 10.86 -21.97 1.64
C ARG A 27 10.67 -21.74 0.14
N ARG A 28 10.21 -22.76 -0.60
CA ARG A 28 9.96 -22.66 -2.06
C ARG A 28 8.88 -21.62 -2.39
N MET A 29 7.80 -21.57 -1.63
CA MET A 29 6.72 -20.59 -1.82
C MET A 29 7.20 -19.18 -1.50
N ARG A 30 7.95 -18.99 -0.40
CA ARG A 30 8.53 -17.69 -0.05
C ARG A 30 9.45 -17.15 -1.14
N ILE A 31 10.34 -17.98 -1.67
CA ILE A 31 11.26 -17.59 -2.75
C ILE A 31 10.45 -17.25 -4.01
N PHE A 32 9.47 -18.08 -4.36
CA PHE A 32 8.60 -17.83 -5.52
C PHE A 32 7.85 -16.49 -5.41
N SER A 33 7.20 -16.22 -4.26
CA SER A 33 6.51 -14.96 -4.01
C SER A 33 7.47 -13.76 -4.05
N LEU A 34 8.66 -13.88 -3.43
CA LEU A 34 9.67 -12.82 -3.50
C LEU A 34 10.11 -12.56 -4.93
N SER A 35 10.37 -13.61 -5.73
CA SER A 35 10.75 -13.46 -7.13
C SER A 35 9.68 -12.73 -7.94
N ILE A 36 8.39 -13.06 -7.75
CA ILE A 36 7.28 -12.37 -8.42
C ILE A 36 7.25 -10.89 -8.03
N VAL A 37 7.29 -10.59 -6.73
CA VAL A 37 7.23 -9.20 -6.23
C VAL A 37 8.43 -8.40 -6.72
N THR A 38 9.64 -8.96 -6.66
CA THR A 38 10.86 -8.30 -7.15
C THR A 38 10.78 -7.99 -8.64
N LEU A 39 10.35 -8.95 -9.47
CA LEU A 39 10.22 -8.74 -10.92
C LEU A 39 9.20 -7.63 -11.22
N SER A 40 8.06 -7.64 -10.52
CA SER A 40 6.98 -6.67 -10.70
C SER A 40 7.41 -5.26 -10.26
N ILE A 41 8.10 -5.12 -9.13
CA ILE A 41 8.61 -3.82 -8.68
C ILE A 41 9.72 -3.32 -9.61
N PHE A 42 10.60 -4.20 -10.07
CA PHE A 42 11.68 -3.83 -10.98
C PHE A 42 11.14 -3.29 -12.32
N SER A 43 10.12 -3.94 -12.89
CA SER A 43 9.51 -3.47 -14.13
C SER A 43 8.83 -2.10 -13.97
N VAL A 44 8.23 -1.81 -12.82
CA VAL A 44 7.70 -0.48 -12.48
C VAL A 44 8.81 0.56 -12.34
N ILE A 45 9.87 0.24 -11.60
CA ILE A 45 11.00 1.15 -11.38
C ILE A 45 11.64 1.56 -12.71
N VAL A 46 11.87 0.61 -13.62
CA VAL A 46 12.44 0.92 -14.96
C VAL A 46 11.55 1.91 -15.72
N SER A 47 10.23 1.68 -15.70
CA SER A 47 9.26 2.55 -16.38
C SER A 47 9.17 3.95 -15.75
N GLN A 48 9.33 4.04 -14.42
CA GLN A 48 9.38 5.32 -13.71
C GLN A 48 10.67 6.09 -13.96
N ILE A 49 11.83 5.42 -13.99
CA ILE A 49 13.11 6.05 -14.33
C ILE A 49 13.05 6.62 -15.74
N ALA A 50 12.53 5.86 -16.71
CA ALA A 50 12.33 6.35 -18.06
C ALA A 50 11.42 7.59 -18.09
N LYS A 51 10.33 7.57 -17.30
CA LYS A 51 9.44 8.74 -17.18
C LYS A 51 10.13 9.97 -16.59
N MET A 52 11.05 9.80 -15.63
CA MET A 52 11.80 10.93 -15.08
C MET A 52 12.66 11.63 -16.13
N PHE A 53 13.28 10.86 -17.03
CA PHE A 53 14.02 11.43 -18.17
C PHE A 53 13.09 12.13 -19.16
N GLU A 54 11.91 11.55 -19.44
CA GLU A 54 10.91 12.16 -20.32
C GLU A 54 10.34 13.47 -19.75
N CYS A 55 10.20 13.59 -18.43
CA CYS A 55 9.71 14.83 -17.80
C CYS A 55 10.63 16.05 -18.09
N ASP A 56 11.90 15.85 -18.46
CA ASP A 56 12.87 16.89 -18.84
C ASP A 56 12.88 18.14 -17.94
N GLY A 57 12.79 17.93 -16.62
CA GLY A 57 12.79 19.00 -15.61
C GLY A 57 11.44 19.69 -15.36
N ASP A 58 10.36 19.30 -16.05
CA ASP A 58 9.01 19.73 -15.68
C ASP A 58 8.65 19.22 -14.28
N ARG A 59 8.42 20.16 -13.36
CA ARG A 59 8.11 19.86 -11.96
C ARG A 59 6.76 19.18 -11.81
N GLN A 60 5.78 19.52 -12.65
CA GLN A 60 4.44 18.93 -12.54
C GLN A 60 4.48 17.43 -12.88
N CYS A 61 5.31 17.03 -13.85
CA CYS A 61 5.60 15.63 -14.17
C CYS A 61 6.59 14.97 -13.18
N LEU A 62 7.67 15.66 -12.80
CA LEU A 62 8.79 15.08 -12.05
C LEU A 62 8.43 14.75 -10.60
N PHE A 63 7.77 15.67 -9.88
CA PHE A 63 7.42 15.46 -8.48
C PHE A 63 6.57 14.19 -8.22
N PRO A 64 5.45 13.94 -8.93
CA PRO A 64 4.70 12.70 -8.75
C PRO A 64 5.47 11.46 -9.19
N THR A 65 6.28 11.57 -10.25
CA THR A 65 7.12 10.44 -10.71
C THR A 65 8.16 10.04 -9.66
N VAL A 66 8.83 11.03 -9.04
CA VAL A 66 9.77 10.81 -7.93
C VAL A 66 9.05 10.23 -6.71
N ALA A 67 7.86 10.74 -6.36
CA ALA A 67 7.08 10.19 -5.24
C ALA A 67 6.71 8.71 -5.47
N ALA A 68 6.26 8.35 -6.68
CA ALA A 68 5.92 6.97 -7.05
C ALA A 68 7.15 6.05 -7.05
N TYR A 69 8.30 6.55 -7.51
CA TYR A 69 9.57 5.84 -7.45
C TYR A 69 10.05 5.59 -6.02
N MET A 70 9.94 6.60 -5.14
CA MET A 70 10.27 6.46 -3.73
C MET A 70 9.39 5.40 -3.06
N LEU A 71 8.08 5.38 -3.37
CA LEU A 71 7.16 4.36 -2.85
C LEU A 71 7.56 2.95 -3.30
N SER A 72 7.88 2.78 -4.58
CA SER A 72 8.32 1.49 -5.16
C SER A 72 9.64 1.01 -4.55
N SER A 73 10.57 1.94 -4.32
CA SER A 73 11.86 1.68 -3.67
C SER A 73 11.70 1.28 -2.20
N ILE A 74 10.84 1.97 -1.45
CA ILE A 74 10.53 1.63 -0.05
C ILE A 74 9.90 0.23 0.02
N ALA A 75 8.97 -0.09 -0.88
CA ALA A 75 8.38 -1.43 -0.94
C ALA A 75 9.46 -2.50 -1.16
N LEU A 76 10.38 -2.29 -2.11
CA LEU A 76 11.48 -3.21 -2.36
C LEU A 76 12.36 -3.42 -1.12
N VAL A 77 12.75 -2.32 -0.46
CA VAL A 77 13.56 -2.37 0.77
C VAL A 77 12.85 -3.17 1.87
N LYS A 78 11.55 -2.95 2.07
CA LYS A 78 10.74 -3.72 3.05
C LYS A 78 10.72 -5.21 2.72
N MET A 79 10.47 -5.57 1.46
CA MET A 79 10.43 -6.96 1.01
C MET A 79 11.75 -7.69 1.28
N TYR A 80 12.89 -7.08 0.93
CA TYR A 80 14.20 -7.68 1.16
C TYR A 80 14.57 -7.69 2.64
N THR A 81 14.23 -6.65 3.40
CA THR A 81 14.45 -6.62 4.85
C THR A 81 13.72 -7.77 5.54
N CYS A 82 12.46 -8.01 5.17
CA CYS A 82 11.67 -9.14 5.66
C CYS A 82 12.33 -10.49 5.32
N HIS A 83 12.79 -10.64 4.08
CA HIS A 83 13.43 -11.88 3.64
C HIS A 83 14.75 -12.17 4.37
N LEU A 84 15.63 -11.17 4.44
CA LEU A 84 16.95 -11.28 5.09
C LEU A 84 16.81 -11.48 6.60
N SER A 85 15.82 -10.82 7.22
CA SER A 85 15.55 -10.92 8.66
C SER A 85 14.60 -12.07 9.03
N SER A 86 14.33 -13.01 8.12
CA SER A 86 13.31 -14.06 8.32
C SER A 86 13.52 -14.91 9.58
N ARG A 87 14.76 -15.13 10.03
CA ARG A 87 15.03 -15.81 11.31
C ARG A 87 14.58 -14.98 12.53
N LYS A 88 14.86 -13.67 12.51
CA LYS A 88 14.44 -12.75 13.57
C LYS A 88 12.92 -12.65 13.62
N ILE A 89 12.27 -12.51 12.45
CA ILE A 89 10.81 -12.47 12.33
C ILE A 89 10.18 -13.73 12.89
N ARG A 90 10.75 -14.90 12.56
CA ARG A 90 10.29 -16.18 13.13
C ARG A 90 10.39 -16.19 14.65
N ASN A 91 11.54 -15.81 15.22
CA ASN A 91 11.70 -15.75 16.67
C ASN A 91 10.68 -14.79 17.32
N LEU A 92 10.46 -13.60 16.75
CA LEU A 92 9.43 -12.68 17.23
C LEU A 92 8.03 -13.31 17.18
N THR A 93 7.74 -14.10 16.15
CA THR A 93 6.47 -14.81 16.01
C THR A 93 6.31 -15.94 17.03
N ASP A 94 7.40 -16.63 17.38
CA ASP A 94 7.39 -17.65 18.44
C ASP A 94 7.06 -17.00 19.80
N HIS A 95 7.60 -15.81 20.08
CA HIS A 95 7.28 -15.03 21.29
C HIS A 95 5.82 -14.59 21.37
N LEU A 96 5.17 -14.26 20.23
CA LEU A 96 3.74 -13.98 20.19
C LEU A 96 2.86 -15.12 20.75
N LEU A 97 3.38 -16.35 20.77
CA LEU A 97 2.68 -17.52 21.30
C LEU A 97 3.10 -17.82 22.73
N VAL A 98 4.42 -17.97 22.95
CA VAL A 98 4.97 -18.47 24.21
C VAL A 98 4.70 -17.50 25.37
N ASP A 99 4.76 -16.19 25.11
CA ASP A 99 4.68 -15.21 26.19
C ASP A 99 3.29 -15.18 26.87
N TRP A 100 2.23 -15.62 26.18
CA TRP A 100 0.90 -15.73 26.78
C TRP A 100 0.83 -16.79 27.88
N ASP A 101 1.61 -17.85 27.77
CA ASP A 101 1.63 -18.94 28.74
C ASP A 101 2.47 -18.57 29.98
N LEU A 102 3.21 -17.47 29.91
CA LEU A 102 4.01 -16.92 31.02
C LEU A 102 3.21 -15.97 31.93
N LEU A 103 2.01 -15.56 31.51
CA LEU A 103 1.15 -14.64 32.26
C LEU A 103 0.60 -15.33 33.52
N LYS A 104 0.73 -14.67 34.67
CA LYS A 104 0.44 -15.24 35.99
C LYS A 104 -0.89 -14.78 36.57
N SER A 105 -1.33 -13.57 36.24
CA SER A 105 -2.55 -12.99 36.81
C SER A 105 -3.60 -12.67 35.73
N PRO A 106 -4.90 -12.66 36.10
CA PRO A 106 -5.96 -12.19 35.20
C PRO A 106 -5.73 -10.74 34.76
N GLU A 107 -5.15 -9.94 35.66
CA GLU A 107 -4.40 -8.70 35.47
C GLU A 107 -3.68 -8.56 34.14
N GLU A 108 -2.59 -9.31 34.09
CA GLU A 108 -1.63 -9.36 32.99
C GLU A 108 -2.27 -9.88 31.71
N TYR A 109 -3.19 -10.84 31.82
CA TYR A 109 -3.92 -11.38 30.69
C TYR A 109 -4.81 -10.34 30.00
N GLU A 110 -5.56 -9.55 30.75
CA GLU A 110 -6.42 -8.51 30.17
C GLU A 110 -5.60 -7.36 29.56
N ILE A 111 -4.44 -7.02 30.12
CA ILE A 111 -3.51 -6.07 29.51
C ILE A 111 -3.03 -6.58 28.15
N MET A 112 -2.46 -7.80 28.10
CA MET A 112 -1.95 -8.39 26.85
C MET A 112 -3.07 -8.52 25.79
N LYS A 113 -4.26 -8.92 26.21
CA LYS A 113 -5.45 -8.99 25.35
C LYS A 113 -5.80 -7.65 24.72
N SER A 114 -5.78 -6.56 25.49
CA SER A 114 -6.05 -5.21 24.97
C SER A 114 -5.09 -4.84 23.82
N TYR A 115 -3.78 -5.02 24.02
CA TYR A 115 -2.78 -4.74 22.98
C TYR A 115 -2.90 -5.67 21.77
N ALA A 116 -3.16 -6.96 21.98
CA ALA A 116 -3.38 -7.91 20.88
C ALA A 116 -4.64 -7.55 20.06
N GLU A 117 -5.70 -7.07 20.71
CA GLU A 117 -6.90 -6.57 20.03
C GLU A 117 -6.63 -5.27 19.26
N ASN A 118 -5.84 -4.35 19.82
CA ASN A 118 -5.41 -3.13 19.13
C ASN A 118 -4.60 -3.46 17.87
N GLY A 119 -3.60 -4.34 17.96
CA GLY A 119 -2.82 -4.78 16.79
C GLY A 119 -3.67 -5.40 15.68
N ARG A 120 -4.72 -6.15 16.06
CA ARG A 120 -5.70 -6.69 15.10
C ARG A 120 -6.52 -5.58 14.44
N TRP A 121 -7.03 -4.63 15.22
CA TRP A 121 -7.81 -3.50 14.70
C TRP A 121 -6.98 -2.59 13.79
N TYR A 122 -5.74 -2.28 14.16
CA TYR A 122 -4.82 -1.54 13.31
C TYR A 122 -4.54 -2.28 12.00
N SER A 123 -4.28 -3.59 12.06
CA SER A 123 -4.04 -4.39 10.86
C SER A 123 -5.24 -4.41 9.91
N LEU A 124 -6.46 -4.57 10.46
CA LEU A 124 -7.70 -4.54 9.67
C LEU A 124 -7.95 -3.14 9.06
N GLY A 125 -7.86 -2.09 9.88
CA GLY A 125 -8.07 -0.72 9.45
C GLY A 125 -7.07 -0.29 8.38
N TYR A 126 -5.79 -0.62 8.56
CA TYR A 126 -4.74 -0.32 7.59
C TYR A 126 -4.94 -1.07 6.27
N THR A 127 -5.24 -2.37 6.32
CA THR A 127 -5.54 -3.17 5.12
C THR A 127 -6.72 -2.56 4.36
N LEU A 128 -7.81 -2.23 5.06
CA LEU A 128 -9.00 -1.63 4.44
C LEU A 128 -8.70 -0.27 3.82
N TYR A 129 -7.95 0.58 4.54
CA TYR A 129 -7.51 1.88 4.04
C TYR A 129 -6.71 1.77 2.74
N CYS A 130 -5.73 0.86 2.68
CA CYS A 130 -4.92 0.64 1.48
C CYS A 130 -5.75 0.11 0.31
N LEU A 131 -6.68 -0.81 0.55
CA LEU A 131 -7.58 -1.34 -0.49
C LEU A 131 -8.52 -0.27 -1.04
N ILE A 132 -9.15 0.52 -0.18
CA ILE A 132 -10.01 1.65 -0.59
C ILE A 132 -9.19 2.65 -1.42
N SER A 133 -8.00 3.01 -0.94
CA SER A 133 -7.11 3.94 -1.64
C SER A 133 -6.78 3.42 -3.04
N LEU A 134 -6.41 2.15 -3.17
CA LEU A 134 -6.12 1.52 -4.46
C LEU A 134 -7.34 1.57 -5.40
N CYS A 135 -8.53 1.20 -4.93
CA CYS A 135 -9.75 1.27 -5.72
C CYS A 135 -10.02 2.70 -6.23
N LEU A 136 -9.86 3.70 -5.36
CA LEU A 136 -10.01 5.11 -5.73
C LEU A 136 -9.01 5.49 -6.84
N PHE A 137 -7.72 5.20 -6.66
CA PHE A 137 -6.69 5.44 -7.68
C PHE A 137 -7.04 4.85 -9.04
N LEU A 138 -7.44 3.57 -9.07
CA LEU A 138 -7.77 2.87 -10.32
C LEU A 138 -9.01 3.46 -10.99
N SER A 139 -10.04 3.79 -10.21
CA SER A 139 -11.26 4.40 -10.74
C SER A 139 -10.99 5.72 -11.46
N MET A 140 -10.05 6.53 -10.98
CA MET A 140 -9.77 7.85 -11.56
C MET A 140 -9.31 7.77 -13.02
N SER A 141 -8.50 6.77 -13.38
CA SER A 141 -8.04 6.55 -14.76
C SER A 141 -9.14 6.13 -15.72
N LEU A 142 -10.23 5.56 -15.21
CA LEU A 142 -11.37 5.11 -16.02
C LEU A 142 -12.41 6.22 -16.24
N ILE A 143 -12.40 7.28 -15.44
CA ILE A 143 -13.40 8.37 -15.55
C ILE A 143 -13.40 9.04 -16.94
N PRO A 144 -12.25 9.41 -17.55
CA PRO A 144 -12.26 10.02 -18.89
C PRO A 144 -12.95 9.14 -19.94
N HIS A 145 -12.67 7.82 -19.91
CA HIS A 145 -13.26 6.84 -20.82
C HIS A 145 -14.76 6.66 -20.59
N PHE A 146 -15.20 6.65 -19.32
CA PHE A 146 -16.62 6.64 -19.00
C PHE A 146 -17.33 7.89 -19.53
N LEU A 147 -16.71 9.07 -19.36
CA LEU A 147 -17.24 10.34 -19.87
C LEU A 147 -17.28 10.39 -21.40
N ASP A 148 -16.35 9.74 -22.11
CA ASP A 148 -16.42 9.63 -23.57
C ASP A 148 -17.66 8.88 -24.06
N VAL A 149 -18.17 7.93 -23.27
CA VAL A 149 -19.41 7.19 -23.59
C VAL A 149 -20.66 7.99 -23.22
N VAL A 150 -20.70 8.58 -22.03
CA VAL A 150 -21.94 9.25 -21.53
C VAL A 150 -22.06 10.72 -21.93
N LEU A 151 -20.95 11.37 -22.24
CA LEU A 151 -20.88 12.78 -22.64
C LEU A 151 -19.76 12.97 -23.69
N PRO A 152 -19.96 12.49 -24.93
CA PRO A 152 -18.93 12.58 -25.97
C PRO A 152 -18.59 14.04 -26.30
N LEU A 153 -17.31 14.31 -26.57
CA LEU A 153 -16.81 15.60 -27.05
C LEU A 153 -16.32 15.47 -28.50
N ASN A 154 -16.33 16.57 -29.26
CA ASN A 154 -15.75 16.60 -30.60
C ASN A 154 -14.21 16.44 -30.59
N GLU A 155 -13.58 16.81 -29.48
CA GLU A 155 -12.14 16.68 -29.25
C GLU A 155 -11.86 15.56 -28.25
N SER A 156 -10.71 14.89 -28.40
CA SER A 156 -10.30 13.79 -27.50
C SER A 156 -9.92 14.32 -26.11
N ARG A 157 -10.42 13.68 -25.05
CA ARG A 157 -10.05 14.03 -23.67
C ARG A 157 -8.57 13.74 -23.37
N PRO A 158 -7.96 14.49 -22.43
CA PRO A 158 -6.66 14.12 -21.86
C PRO A 158 -6.70 12.73 -21.23
N LEU A 159 -5.67 11.93 -21.49
CA LEU A 159 -5.53 10.60 -20.91
C LEU A 159 -5.03 10.71 -19.46
N VAL A 160 -5.63 9.96 -18.54
CA VAL A 160 -5.22 9.91 -17.13
C VAL A 160 -4.67 8.51 -16.83
N MET A 161 -3.34 8.38 -16.77
CA MET A 161 -2.68 7.10 -16.50
C MET A 161 -2.79 6.69 -15.03
N PRO A 162 -2.89 5.38 -14.71
CA PRO A 162 -2.99 4.89 -13.32
C PRO A 162 -1.81 5.27 -12.44
N HIS A 163 -0.63 5.40 -13.03
CA HIS A 163 0.56 5.90 -12.35
C HIS A 163 1.50 6.59 -13.34
N PRO A 164 2.36 7.51 -12.86
CA PRO A 164 3.34 8.18 -13.70
C PRO A 164 4.45 7.20 -14.10
N ALA A 165 4.42 6.74 -15.34
CA ALA A 165 5.46 5.88 -15.92
C ALA A 165 5.47 6.00 -17.45
N TYR A 166 6.57 5.57 -18.05
CA TYR A 166 6.73 5.47 -19.50
C TYR A 166 6.86 3.99 -19.89
N TYR A 167 5.90 3.49 -20.68
CA TYR A 167 5.78 2.05 -21.00
C TYR A 167 6.38 1.64 -22.35
N PHE A 168 7.07 2.55 -23.04
CA PHE A 168 7.71 2.31 -24.35
C PHE A 168 6.73 1.89 -25.47
N VAL A 169 5.44 2.17 -25.28
CA VAL A 169 4.35 1.96 -26.24
C VAL A 169 3.47 3.21 -26.25
N ASP A 170 2.58 3.34 -27.25
CA ASP A 170 1.61 4.44 -27.25
C ASP A 170 0.57 4.26 -26.13
N ASP A 171 0.50 5.23 -25.22
CA ASP A 171 -0.36 5.15 -24.04
C ASP A 171 -1.85 5.11 -24.39
N ARG A 172 -2.28 5.75 -25.50
CA ARG A 172 -3.69 5.79 -25.90
C ARG A 172 -4.12 4.49 -26.57
N GLU A 173 -3.30 3.97 -27.49
CA GLU A 173 -3.57 2.72 -28.19
C GLU A 173 -3.59 1.52 -27.22
N TYR A 174 -2.64 1.47 -26.28
CA TYR A 174 -2.46 0.33 -25.37
C TYR A 174 -3.04 0.55 -23.97
N PHE A 175 -3.88 1.57 -23.79
CA PHE A 175 -4.38 1.99 -22.47
C PHE A 175 -4.87 0.83 -21.60
N TYR A 176 -5.79 -0.02 -22.09
CA TYR A 176 -6.36 -1.10 -21.29
C TYR A 176 -5.34 -2.17 -20.89
N TYR A 177 -4.34 -2.44 -21.74
CA TYR A 177 -3.26 -3.37 -21.41
C TYR A 177 -2.37 -2.80 -20.31
N ILE A 178 -1.99 -1.52 -20.45
CA ILE A 178 -1.21 -0.80 -19.45
C ILE A 178 -1.97 -0.71 -18.13
N PHE A 179 -3.28 -0.42 -18.18
CA PHE A 179 -4.15 -0.33 -17.03
C PHE A 179 -4.18 -1.64 -16.22
N TRP A 180 -4.43 -2.78 -16.87
CA TRP A 180 -4.46 -4.07 -16.20
C TRP A 180 -3.10 -4.49 -15.67
N TYR A 181 -2.04 -4.32 -16.47
CA TYR A 181 -0.67 -4.58 -16.03
C TYR A 181 -0.30 -3.77 -14.78
N SER A 182 -0.62 -2.48 -14.79
CA SER A 182 -0.36 -1.56 -13.68
C SER A 182 -1.15 -1.96 -12.45
N THR A 183 -2.44 -2.25 -12.62
CA THR A 183 -3.33 -2.70 -11.54
C THR A 183 -2.77 -3.93 -10.83
N LEU A 184 -2.44 -4.97 -11.59
CA LEU A 184 -1.90 -6.22 -11.04
C LEU A 184 -0.58 -5.98 -10.31
N THR A 185 0.31 -5.16 -10.88
CA THR A 185 1.60 -4.88 -10.27
C THR A 185 1.47 -4.09 -8.97
N TRP A 186 0.58 -3.10 -8.93
CA TRP A 186 0.30 -2.32 -7.72
C TRP A 186 -0.40 -3.15 -6.65
N GLU A 187 -1.34 -4.03 -7.01
CA GLU A 187 -1.96 -4.98 -6.07
C GLU A 187 -0.92 -5.87 -5.39
N ILE A 188 -0.04 -6.49 -6.18
CA ILE A 188 1.05 -7.34 -5.66
C ILE A 188 1.96 -6.55 -4.72
N THR A 189 2.34 -5.33 -5.12
CA THR A 189 3.24 -4.47 -4.33
C THR A 189 2.59 -4.03 -3.02
N VAL A 190 1.35 -3.54 -3.08
CA VAL A 190 0.57 -3.09 -1.92
C VAL A 190 0.33 -4.24 -0.96
N LEU A 191 -0.04 -5.43 -1.44
CA LEU A 191 -0.20 -6.61 -0.60
C LEU A 191 1.09 -6.95 0.17
N GLY A 192 2.25 -6.83 -0.48
CA GLY A 192 3.55 -7.01 0.16
C GLY A 192 3.82 -5.97 1.26
N VAL A 193 3.51 -4.70 1.01
CA VAL A 193 3.67 -3.63 2.00
C VAL A 193 2.72 -3.83 3.20
N ILE A 194 1.45 -4.14 2.94
CA ILE A 194 0.46 -4.42 3.99
C ILE A 194 0.91 -5.59 4.87
N ALA A 195 1.34 -6.69 4.25
CA ALA A 195 1.85 -7.84 4.99
C ALA A 195 3.00 -7.50 5.94
N HIS A 196 3.97 -6.73 5.45
CA HIS A 196 5.12 -6.30 6.25
C HIS A 196 4.68 -5.42 7.43
N ASP A 197 3.85 -4.42 7.16
CA ASP A 197 3.47 -3.41 8.15
C ASP A 197 2.54 -4.00 9.21
N CYS A 198 1.62 -4.89 8.83
CA CYS A 198 0.79 -5.62 9.79
C CYS A 198 1.62 -6.54 10.70
N LEU A 199 2.66 -7.21 10.18
CA LEU A 199 3.57 -7.99 11.01
C LEU A 199 4.30 -7.09 12.01
N LEU A 200 4.83 -5.96 11.55
CA LEU A 200 5.55 -5.01 12.39
C LEU A 200 4.69 -4.43 13.50
N VAL A 201 3.48 -3.95 13.17
CA VAL A 201 2.50 -3.44 14.16
C VAL A 201 2.17 -4.51 15.18
N THR A 202 1.94 -5.76 14.75
CA THR A 202 1.63 -6.86 15.66
C THR A 202 2.76 -7.11 16.66
N TYR A 203 4.00 -7.10 16.20
CA TYR A 203 5.15 -7.28 17.11
C TYR A 203 5.30 -6.11 18.07
N ILE A 204 5.07 -4.89 17.60
CA ILE A 204 5.17 -3.69 18.44
C ILE A 204 4.09 -3.71 19.52
N GLU A 205 2.83 -3.96 19.17
CA GLU A 205 1.74 -4.07 20.13
C GLU A 205 1.99 -5.17 21.16
N HIS A 206 2.51 -6.32 20.73
CA HIS A 206 2.89 -7.39 21.66
C HIS A 206 3.99 -6.96 22.64
N VAL A 207 5.05 -6.33 22.13
CA VAL A 207 6.14 -5.82 22.96
C VAL A 207 5.63 -4.75 23.93
N CYS A 208 4.82 -3.80 23.47
CA CYS A 208 4.17 -2.79 24.31
C CYS A 208 3.30 -3.45 25.40
N GLY A 209 2.56 -4.51 25.07
CA GLY A 209 1.79 -5.28 26.05
C GLY A 209 2.65 -5.92 27.13
N ILE A 210 3.78 -6.54 26.77
CA ILE A 210 4.74 -7.08 27.75
C ILE A 210 5.29 -5.96 28.64
N PHE A 211 5.68 -4.81 28.06
CA PHE A 211 6.20 -3.68 28.83
C PHE A 211 5.15 -3.06 29.75
N ALA A 212 3.88 -3.04 29.35
CA ALA A 212 2.79 -2.59 30.18
C ALA A 212 2.58 -3.51 31.40
N ILE A 213 2.69 -4.83 31.20
CA ILE A 213 2.65 -5.81 32.30
C ILE A 213 3.73 -5.55 33.34
N VAL A 214 4.98 -5.27 32.92
CA VAL A 214 6.10 -5.03 33.85
C VAL A 214 6.17 -3.60 34.39
N GLY A 215 5.21 -2.73 34.06
CA GLY A 215 5.12 -1.36 34.58
C GLY A 215 6.00 -0.32 33.87
N PHE A 216 6.47 -0.61 32.65
CA PHE A 216 7.34 0.28 31.84
C PHE A 216 6.66 0.78 30.54
N ALA A 217 5.32 0.76 30.47
CA ALA A 217 4.56 1.08 29.25
C ALA A 217 4.97 2.41 28.58
N GLN A 218 4.96 3.50 29.35
CA GLN A 218 5.03 4.86 28.80
C GLN A 218 6.35 5.19 28.10
N LEU A 219 7.49 4.65 28.54
CA LEU A 219 8.80 5.02 27.98
C LEU A 219 9.03 4.43 26.57
N LEU A 220 8.44 3.27 26.27
CA LEU A 220 8.66 2.55 25.01
C LEU A 220 7.49 2.66 24.04
N GLU A 221 6.27 2.81 24.55
CA GLU A 221 5.10 3.11 23.72
C GLU A 221 5.35 4.35 22.86
N ASP A 222 5.93 5.41 23.42
CA ASP A 222 6.24 6.63 22.66
C ASP A 222 7.27 6.39 21.55
N THR A 223 8.30 5.58 21.79
CA THR A 223 9.39 5.36 20.81
C THR A 223 8.94 4.47 19.64
N PHE A 224 8.24 3.38 19.94
CA PHE A 224 7.77 2.46 18.90
C PHE A 224 6.56 3.01 18.16
N SER A 225 5.64 3.68 18.85
CA SER A 225 4.50 4.36 18.22
C SER A 225 4.96 5.50 17.32
N LEU A 226 5.98 6.27 17.72
CA LEU A 226 6.56 7.29 16.85
C LEU A 226 7.15 6.68 15.58
N THR A 227 7.87 5.57 15.68
CA THR A 227 8.47 4.91 14.50
C THR A 227 7.40 4.42 13.53
N LEU A 228 6.33 3.80 14.03
CA LEU A 228 5.18 3.37 13.23
C LEU A 228 4.44 4.57 12.63
N ALA A 229 4.18 5.61 13.44
CA ALA A 229 3.52 6.82 12.99
C ALA A 229 4.31 7.51 11.88
N LEU A 230 5.64 7.56 11.98
CA LEU A 230 6.51 8.09 10.93
C LEU A 230 6.43 7.24 9.65
N GLN A 231 6.47 5.91 9.76
CA GLN A 231 6.35 5.03 8.59
C GLN A 231 4.99 5.18 7.90
N ILE A 232 3.90 5.20 8.67
CA ILE A 232 2.54 5.40 8.16
C ILE A 232 2.39 6.80 7.57
N ALA A 233 2.93 7.83 8.22
CA ALA A 233 2.88 9.21 7.73
C ALA A 233 3.64 9.36 6.41
N ILE A 234 4.82 8.77 6.28
CA ILE A 234 5.59 8.79 5.03
C ILE A 234 4.78 8.14 3.90
N ILE A 235 4.21 6.95 4.12
CA ILE A 235 3.37 6.28 3.10
C ILE A 235 2.15 7.12 2.77
N THR A 236 1.47 7.66 3.79
CA THR A 236 0.27 8.48 3.62
C THR A 236 0.56 9.75 2.84
N VAL A 237 1.69 10.42 3.11
CA VAL A 237 2.12 11.61 2.36
C VAL A 237 2.42 11.26 0.90
N LEU A 238 3.15 10.17 0.64
CA LEU A 238 3.45 9.74 -0.74
C LEU A 238 2.19 9.35 -1.51
N MET A 239 1.26 8.64 -0.86
CA MET A 239 -0.06 8.31 -1.42
C MET A 239 -0.91 9.57 -1.63
N SER A 240 -0.85 10.55 -0.73
CA SER A 240 -1.61 11.80 -0.87
C SER A 240 -1.08 12.65 -2.02
N ILE A 241 0.25 12.72 -2.22
CA ILE A 241 0.86 13.44 -3.35
C ILE A 241 0.42 12.83 -4.68
N THR A 242 0.48 11.51 -4.78
CA THR A 242 0.03 10.80 -6.00
C THR A 242 -1.46 10.99 -6.23
N LEU A 243 -2.29 10.92 -5.18
CA LEU A 243 -3.74 11.11 -5.29
C LEU A 243 -4.11 12.54 -5.69
N LEU A 244 -3.49 13.54 -5.06
CA LEU A 244 -3.75 14.94 -5.33
C LEU A 244 -3.46 15.28 -6.80
N GLN A 245 -2.37 14.75 -7.35
CA GLN A 245 -2.01 14.97 -8.75
C GLN A 245 -3.01 14.33 -9.70
N VAL A 246 -3.46 13.10 -9.43
CA VAL A 246 -4.52 12.44 -10.19
C VAL A 246 -5.83 13.25 -10.11
N CYS A 247 -6.19 13.74 -8.92
CA CYS A 247 -7.36 14.59 -8.73
C CYS A 247 -7.26 15.92 -9.50
N VAL A 248 -6.10 16.58 -9.50
CA VAL A 248 -5.88 17.82 -10.27
C VAL A 248 -6.04 17.56 -11.76
N CYS A 249 -5.47 16.47 -12.27
CA CYS A 249 -5.60 16.07 -13.67
C CYS A 249 -7.08 15.76 -14.01
N LEU A 250 -7.79 15.06 -13.13
CA LEU A 250 -9.21 14.80 -13.31
C LEU A 250 -10.07 16.08 -13.29
N CYS A 251 -9.79 17.02 -12.39
CA CYS A 251 -10.49 18.30 -12.34
C CYS A 251 -10.34 19.06 -13.65
N GLN A 252 -9.18 19.01 -14.31
CA GLN A 252 -9.01 19.58 -15.64
C GLN A 252 -9.89 18.88 -16.67
N VAL A 253 -9.96 17.54 -16.67
CA VAL A 253 -10.83 16.76 -17.57
C VAL A 253 -12.31 17.10 -17.36
N LEU A 254 -12.76 17.18 -16.11
CA LEU A 254 -14.14 17.49 -15.77
C LEU A 254 -14.51 18.95 -16.11
N HIS A 255 -13.59 19.89 -15.88
CA HIS A 255 -13.81 21.29 -16.23
C HIS A 255 -13.98 21.45 -17.75
N VAL A 256 -13.14 20.79 -18.55
CA VAL A 256 -13.28 20.76 -20.02
C VAL A 256 -14.61 20.14 -20.46
N ALA A 257 -15.07 19.09 -19.78
CA ALA A 257 -16.37 18.49 -20.06
C ALA A 257 -17.54 19.44 -19.74
N GLN A 258 -17.47 20.20 -18.63
CA GLN A 258 -18.51 21.15 -18.23
C GLN A 258 -18.57 22.37 -19.15
N THR A 259 -17.43 22.98 -19.48
CA THR A 259 -17.41 24.16 -20.37
C THR A 259 -17.90 23.82 -21.77
N SER A 260 -17.54 22.65 -22.29
CA SER A 260 -18.04 22.16 -23.58
C SER A 260 -19.54 21.90 -23.56
N CYS A 261 -20.08 21.39 -22.45
CA CYS A 261 -21.52 21.17 -22.29
C CYS A 261 -22.31 22.50 -22.21
N CYS A 262 -21.77 23.54 -21.55
CA CYS A 262 -22.38 24.86 -21.53
C CYS A 262 -22.36 25.53 -22.92
N SER A 263 -21.22 25.50 -23.61
CA SER A 263 -21.09 26.06 -24.96
C SER A 263 -22.02 25.36 -25.98
N SER A 264 -22.18 24.03 -25.87
CA SER A 264 -23.10 23.28 -26.74
C SER A 264 -24.57 23.61 -26.50
N ARG A 265 -24.95 23.98 -25.26
CA ARG A 265 -26.32 24.45 -24.96
C ARG A 265 -26.59 25.86 -25.47
N GLU A 266 -25.60 26.75 -25.43
CA GLU A 266 -25.74 28.12 -25.94
C GLU A 266 -25.84 28.17 -27.47
N MET A 267 -25.20 27.23 -28.19
CA MET A 267 -25.32 27.14 -29.65
C MET A 267 -26.61 26.43 -30.14
N ALA A 268 -27.35 25.79 -29.24
CA ALA A 268 -28.57 25.05 -29.55
C ALA A 268 -29.87 25.81 -29.18
N GLY A 269 -29.76 27.04 -28.65
CA GLY A 269 -30.88 27.96 -28.39
C GLY A 269 -30.95 29.08 -29.40
#